data_AF-A0A371BE86-F1
#
_entry.id   AF-A0A371BE86-F1
#
_cell.length_a   1.000
_cell.length_b   1.000
_cell.length_c   1.000
_cell.angle_alpha   90.00
_cell.angle_beta   90.00
_cell.angle_gamma   90.00
#
_symmetry.space_group_name_H-M   'P 1'
#
loop_
_entity.id
_entity.type
_entity.pdbx_description
1 polymer ?
#
loop_
_entity_poly.entity_id
_entity_poly.type
_entity_poly.pdbx_seq_one_letter_code
_entity_poly.pdbx_strand_id
1 'polypeptide(L)'
;MQMQDRQAKLALVERGLERAAEAIGDITAPLMARFYAAHPAAEASFEHHGLGKRALLEAEMVGNVLYCLMTWFERPEEIRIILYDSVPHHQETLKVEAGWYEGMLWAGIDLIEGTLPEDAADERAVWEEMRAGLAETIAKARSFIG
;
A
#
# COMPACT_ATOMS: atom_id res chain seq x y z
N MET A 1 18.45 7.63 -8.60
CA MET A 1 18.24 8.60 -7.52
C MET A 1 19.59 8.89 -6.85
N GLN A 2 19.93 10.17 -6.62
CA GLN A 2 21.14 10.52 -5.88
C GLN A 2 20.96 10.21 -4.38
N MET A 3 22.05 9.93 -3.65
CA MET A 3 21.98 9.51 -2.25
C MET A 3 21.29 10.54 -1.34
N GLN A 4 21.55 11.84 -1.56
CA GLN A 4 20.95 12.93 -0.78
C GLN A 4 19.43 13.07 -1.06
N ASP A 5 19.01 12.93 -2.32
CA ASP A 5 17.60 12.92 -2.71
C ASP A 5 16.83 11.77 -2.03
N ARG A 6 17.44 10.58 -1.99
CA ARG A 6 16.87 9.42 -1.28
C ARG A 6 16.66 9.69 0.21
N GLN A 7 17.66 10.25 0.89
CA GLN A 7 17.56 10.52 2.32
C GLN A 7 16.48 11.57 2.63
N ALA A 8 16.36 12.60 1.79
CA ALA A 8 15.30 13.60 1.94
C ALA A 8 13.90 12.99 1.80
N LYS A 9 13.70 12.11 0.80
CA LYS A 9 12.43 11.39 0.59
C LYS A 9 12.08 10.46 1.74
N LEU A 10 13.06 9.70 2.25
CA LEU A 10 12.86 8.84 3.41
C LEU A 10 12.41 9.65 4.64
N ALA A 11 13.07 10.77 4.93
CA ALA A 11 12.69 11.63 6.03
C ALA A 11 11.27 12.24 5.87
N LEU A 12 10.82 12.48 4.63
CA LEU A 12 9.45 12.93 4.34
C LEU A 12 8.42 11.82 4.60
N VAL A 13 8.71 10.60 4.15
CA VAL A 13 7.85 9.42 4.38
C VAL A 13 7.77 9.09 5.87
N GLU A 14 8.90 9.07 6.58
CA GLU A 14 8.95 8.83 8.02
C GLU A 14 8.08 9.83 8.78
N ARG A 15 8.17 11.13 8.46
CA ARG A 15 7.32 12.16 9.08
C ARG A 15 5.83 11.93 8.83
N GLY A 16 5.45 11.56 7.60
CA GLY A 16 4.06 11.25 7.26
C GLY A 16 3.55 10.04 8.04
N LEU A 17 4.36 9.00 8.17
CA LEU A 17 4.03 7.79 8.94
C LEU A 17 3.93 8.05 10.45
N GLU A 18 4.87 8.79 11.02
CA GLU A 18 4.83 9.20 12.44
C GLU A 18 3.57 10.01 12.73
N ARG A 19 3.24 10.96 11.85
CA ARG A 19 2.01 11.77 11.98
C ARG A 19 0.75 10.91 11.89
N ALA A 20 0.70 9.97 10.95
CA ALA A 20 -0.41 9.05 10.83
C ALA A 20 -0.55 8.17 12.09
N ALA A 21 0.56 7.69 12.65
CA ALA A 21 0.56 6.93 13.89
C ALA A 21 0.07 7.76 15.09
N GLU A 22 0.47 9.03 15.20
CA GLU A 22 0.00 9.93 16.25
C GLU A 22 -1.49 10.28 16.13
N ALA A 23 -1.98 10.50 14.91
CA ALA A 23 -3.35 10.93 14.66
C ALA A 23 -4.38 9.79 14.65
N ILE A 24 -3.99 8.63 14.09
CA ILE A 24 -4.90 7.50 13.82
C ILE A 24 -4.62 6.33 14.79
N GLY A 25 -3.36 6.12 15.16
CA GLY A 25 -2.93 4.92 15.89
C GLY A 25 -2.85 3.70 14.98
N ASP A 26 -3.49 2.60 15.37
CA ASP A 26 -3.58 1.40 14.54
C ASP A 26 -4.46 1.67 13.31
N ILE A 27 -3.84 1.67 12.14
CA ILE A 27 -4.52 1.97 10.87
C ILE A 27 -5.31 0.78 10.32
N THR A 28 -5.25 -0.41 10.92
CA THR A 28 -5.84 -1.63 10.36
C THR A 28 -7.33 -1.47 10.10
N ALA A 29 -8.10 -1.12 11.14
CA ALA A 29 -9.54 -0.93 11.01
C ALA A 29 -9.92 0.20 10.03
N PRO A 30 -9.35 1.43 10.09
CA PRO A 30 -9.70 2.48 9.14
C PRO A 30 -9.28 2.17 7.70
N LEU A 31 -8.15 1.48 7.49
CA LEU A 31 -7.71 1.08 6.16
C LEU A 31 -8.66 0.06 5.57
N MET A 32 -8.99 -1.00 6.31
CA MET A 32 -9.94 -2.02 5.85
C MET A 32 -11.33 -1.42 5.59
N ALA A 33 -11.80 -0.49 6.44
CA ALA A 33 -13.06 0.20 6.22
C ALA A 33 -13.06 1.02 4.91
N ARG A 34 -11.97 1.76 4.64
CA ARG A 34 -11.81 2.50 3.38
C ARG A 34 -11.76 1.56 2.18
N PHE A 35 -10.99 0.48 2.29
CA PHE A 35 -10.82 -0.51 1.24
C PHE A 35 -12.14 -1.19 0.88
N TYR A 36 -12.90 -1.68 1.87
CA TYR A 36 -14.20 -2.32 1.61
C TYR A 36 -15.27 -1.34 1.14
N ALA A 37 -15.22 -0.06 1.54
CA ALA A 37 -16.11 0.95 0.98
C ALA A 37 -15.88 1.14 -0.53
N ALA A 38 -14.63 1.10 -0.99
CA ALA A 38 -14.27 1.21 -2.40
C ALA A 38 -14.46 -0.11 -3.17
N HIS A 39 -14.30 -1.25 -2.50
CA HIS A 39 -14.38 -2.59 -3.07
C HIS A 39 -15.23 -3.55 -2.22
N PRO A 40 -16.57 -3.37 -2.15
CA PRO A 40 -17.41 -4.14 -1.22
C PRO A 40 -17.35 -5.66 -1.42
N ALA A 41 -17.15 -6.11 -2.66
CA ALA A 41 -17.04 -7.54 -2.96
C ALA A 41 -15.74 -8.18 -2.45
N ALA A 42 -14.72 -7.39 -2.08
CA ALA A 42 -13.48 -7.90 -1.53
C ALA A 42 -13.66 -8.54 -0.14
N GLU A 43 -14.68 -8.13 0.63
CA GLU A 43 -14.95 -8.70 1.95
C GLU A 43 -15.18 -10.22 1.87
N ALA A 44 -15.94 -10.69 0.89
CA ALA A 44 -16.18 -12.11 0.67
C ALA A 44 -14.89 -12.88 0.31
N SER A 45 -13.96 -12.23 -0.40
CA SER A 45 -12.65 -12.82 -0.72
C SER A 45 -11.77 -12.96 0.53
N PHE A 46 -11.80 -11.98 1.43
CA PHE A 46 -11.12 -12.07 2.73
C PHE A 46 -11.72 -13.14 3.63
N GLU A 47 -13.05 -13.32 3.63
CA GLU A 47 -13.69 -14.43 4.34
C GLU A 47 -13.26 -15.80 3.78
N HIS A 48 -13.26 -15.93 2.45
CA HIS A 48 -12.88 -17.16 1.77
C HIS A 48 -11.42 -17.56 2.06
N HIS A 49 -10.48 -16.63 1.85
CA HIS A 49 -9.05 -16.89 2.03
C HIS A 49 -8.59 -16.84 3.49
N GLY A 50 -9.34 -16.16 4.36
CA GLY A 50 -9.04 -16.06 5.78
C GLY A 50 -9.29 -17.35 6.55
N LEU A 51 -10.05 -18.31 5.99
CA LEU A 51 -10.33 -19.63 6.58
C LEU A 51 -10.78 -19.55 8.06
N GLY A 52 -11.70 -18.63 8.34
CA GLY A 52 -12.22 -18.38 9.70
C GLY A 52 -11.35 -17.45 10.57
N LYS A 53 -10.28 -16.86 10.01
CA LYS A 53 -9.38 -15.91 10.67
C LYS A 53 -9.28 -14.60 9.89
N ARG A 54 -10.41 -14.07 9.40
CA ARG A 54 -10.46 -12.87 8.56
C ARG A 54 -9.67 -11.70 9.15
N ALA A 55 -9.88 -11.36 10.42
CA ALA A 55 -9.19 -10.24 11.06
C ALA A 55 -7.66 -10.39 11.11
N LEU A 56 -7.15 -11.63 11.17
CA LEU A 56 -5.70 -11.88 11.11
C LEU A 56 -5.18 -11.64 9.69
N LEU A 57 -5.89 -12.14 8.67
CA LEU A 57 -5.55 -11.91 7.27
C LEU A 57 -5.59 -10.40 6.93
N GLU A 58 -6.60 -9.69 7.40
CA GLU A 58 -6.70 -8.22 7.27
C GLU A 58 -5.45 -7.53 7.84
N ALA A 59 -5.08 -7.85 9.09
CA ALA A 59 -3.90 -7.29 9.73
C ALA A 59 -2.59 -7.64 8.98
N GLU A 60 -2.46 -8.88 8.49
CA GLU A 60 -1.31 -9.30 7.67
C GLU A 60 -1.21 -8.49 6.37
N MET A 61 -2.33 -8.29 5.67
CA MET A 61 -2.33 -7.54 4.42
C MET A 61 -2.07 -6.04 4.65
N VAL A 62 -2.58 -5.47 5.74
CA VAL A 62 -2.24 -4.10 6.16
C VAL A 62 -0.75 -3.99 6.50
N GLY A 63 -0.19 -4.97 7.19
CA GLY A 63 1.25 -5.05 7.46
C GLY A 63 2.08 -5.06 6.17
N ASN A 64 1.65 -5.81 5.15
CA ASN A 64 2.31 -5.84 3.85
C ASN A 64 2.22 -4.49 3.11
N VAL A 65 1.09 -3.79 3.21
CA VAL A 65 0.96 -2.42 2.68
C VAL A 65 1.98 -1.51 3.36
N LEU A 66 1.99 -1.45 4.69
CA LEU A 66 2.93 -0.62 5.44
C LEU A 66 4.38 -0.95 5.11
N TYR A 67 4.72 -2.23 4.97
CA TYR A 67 6.05 -2.67 4.57
C TYR A 67 6.46 -2.08 3.21
N CYS A 68 5.57 -2.13 2.21
CA CYS A 68 5.82 -1.55 0.89
C CYS A 68 6.05 -0.04 0.98
N LEU A 69 5.22 0.68 1.74
CA LEU A 69 5.30 2.13 1.87
C LEU A 69 6.59 2.57 2.58
N MET A 70 6.94 1.92 3.69
CA MET A 70 8.14 2.22 4.47
C MET A 70 9.43 1.94 3.69
N THR A 71 9.42 0.92 2.84
CA THR A 71 10.64 0.40 2.21
C THR A 71 10.87 0.93 0.80
N TRP A 72 9.85 1.52 0.15
CA TRP A 72 9.89 1.90 -1.27
C TRP A 72 11.11 2.72 -1.68
N PHE A 73 11.41 3.81 -0.97
CA PHE A 73 12.56 4.66 -1.32
C PHE A 73 13.90 4.12 -0.81
N GLU A 74 13.88 3.26 0.22
CA GLU A 74 15.09 2.67 0.79
C GLU A 74 15.62 1.56 -0.13
N ARG A 75 14.74 0.62 -0.48
CA ARG A 75 15.04 -0.62 -1.22
C ARG A 75 13.99 -0.87 -2.30
N PRO A 76 13.90 -0.02 -3.34
CA PRO A 76 12.84 -0.12 -4.35
C PRO A 76 12.85 -1.44 -5.10
N GLU A 77 14.01 -2.01 -5.42
CA GLU A 77 14.09 -3.30 -6.13
C GLU A 77 13.50 -4.45 -5.31
N GLU A 78 13.64 -4.40 -3.98
CA GLU A 78 13.05 -5.40 -3.10
C GLU A 78 11.52 -5.37 -3.19
N ILE A 79 10.94 -4.17 -3.10
CA ILE A 79 9.49 -4.01 -3.26
C ILE A 79 9.05 -4.42 -4.66
N ARG A 80 9.80 -4.09 -5.72
CA ARG A 80 9.47 -4.55 -7.07
C ARG A 80 9.46 -6.07 -7.19
N ILE A 81 10.45 -6.75 -6.61
CA ILE A 81 10.50 -8.23 -6.61
C ILE A 81 9.27 -8.79 -5.89
N ILE A 82 8.93 -8.26 -4.71
CA ILE A 82 7.73 -8.66 -3.96
C ILE A 82 6.49 -8.49 -4.82
N LEU A 83 6.32 -7.32 -5.46
CA LEU A 83 5.14 -7.03 -6.28
C LEU A 83 5.07 -7.89 -7.55
N TYR A 84 6.21 -8.18 -8.19
CA TYR A 84 6.26 -9.05 -9.37
C TYR A 84 5.87 -10.50 -9.08
N ASP A 85 6.05 -10.97 -7.85
CA ASP A 85 5.59 -12.30 -7.43
C ASP A 85 4.15 -12.26 -6.89
N SER A 86 3.88 -11.29 -6.01
CA SER A 86 2.64 -11.19 -5.26
C SER A 86 1.44 -10.87 -6.17
N VAL A 87 1.57 -9.93 -7.11
CA VAL A 87 0.44 -9.52 -7.97
C VAL A 87 -0.06 -10.68 -8.85
N PRO A 88 0.80 -11.39 -9.63
CA PRO A 88 0.37 -12.57 -10.38
C PRO A 88 -0.24 -13.66 -9.49
N HIS A 89 0.34 -13.92 -8.31
CA HIS A 89 -0.19 -14.92 -7.41
C HIS A 89 -1.62 -14.58 -6.94
N HIS A 90 -1.87 -13.33 -6.55
CA HIS A 90 -3.20 -12.87 -6.13
C HIS A 90 -4.23 -13.03 -7.24
N GLN A 91 -3.88 -12.70 -8.48
CA GLN A 91 -4.82 -12.76 -9.60
C GLN A 91 -5.02 -14.18 -10.15
N GLU A 92 -3.94 -14.87 -10.48
CA GLU A 92 -4.02 -16.17 -11.16
C GLU A 92 -4.34 -17.31 -10.18
N THR A 93 -3.87 -17.24 -8.94
CA THR A 93 -4.07 -18.30 -7.95
C THR A 93 -5.23 -18.00 -7.03
N LEU A 94 -5.23 -16.83 -6.39
CA LEU A 94 -6.22 -16.48 -5.37
C LEU A 94 -7.50 -15.86 -5.95
N LYS A 95 -7.54 -15.61 -7.26
CA LYS A 95 -8.68 -15.01 -7.98
C LYS A 95 -9.14 -13.68 -7.36
N VAL A 96 -8.18 -12.91 -6.87
CA VAL A 96 -8.39 -11.54 -6.41
C VAL A 96 -8.52 -10.63 -7.63
N GLU A 97 -9.57 -9.82 -7.67
CA GLU A 97 -9.80 -8.87 -8.75
C GLU A 97 -8.64 -7.88 -8.85
N ALA A 98 -8.25 -7.54 -10.09
CA ALA A 98 -7.05 -6.75 -10.36
C ALA A 98 -6.99 -5.47 -9.50
N GLY A 99 -8.05 -4.67 -9.51
CA GLY A 99 -8.12 -3.39 -8.81
C GLY A 99 -8.08 -3.47 -7.28
N TRP A 100 -8.30 -4.65 -6.67
CA TRP A 100 -8.31 -4.79 -5.22
C TRP A 100 -6.89 -4.73 -4.63
N TYR A 101 -5.91 -5.28 -5.34
CA TYR A 101 -4.51 -5.28 -4.88
C TYR A 101 -3.98 -3.85 -4.69
N GLU A 102 -4.12 -3.03 -5.74
CA GLU A 102 -3.72 -1.62 -5.69
C GLU A 102 -4.66 -0.80 -4.79
N GLY A 103 -5.95 -1.16 -4.71
CA GLY A 103 -6.90 -0.54 -3.80
C GLY A 103 -6.47 -0.58 -2.33
N MET A 104 -5.85 -1.68 -1.87
CA MET A 104 -5.28 -1.77 -0.51
C MET A 104 -4.11 -0.79 -0.30
N LEU A 105 -3.18 -0.71 -1.26
CA LEU A 105 -2.06 0.23 -1.21
C LEU A 105 -2.57 1.68 -1.22
N TRP A 106 -3.54 2.00 -2.06
CA TRP A 106 -4.15 3.31 -2.15
C TRP A 106 -4.90 3.68 -0.88
N ALA A 107 -5.64 2.76 -0.28
CA ALA A 107 -6.29 3.02 1.00
C ALA A 107 -5.28 3.39 2.11
N GLY A 108 -4.12 2.74 2.13
CA GLY A 108 -3.03 3.08 3.05
C GLY A 108 -2.43 4.46 2.79
N ILE A 109 -2.07 4.76 1.54
CA ILE A 109 -1.51 6.07 1.17
C ILE A 109 -2.54 7.18 1.45
N ASP A 110 -3.80 7.00 1.05
CA ASP A 110 -4.86 8.00 1.25
C ASP A 110 -5.08 8.34 2.73
N LEU A 111 -4.98 7.35 3.63
CA LEU A 111 -5.10 7.58 5.08
C LEU A 111 -3.94 8.42 5.61
N ILE A 112 -2.71 8.11 5.17
CA ILE A 112 -1.52 8.86 5.57
C ILE A 112 -1.58 10.28 5.01
N GLU A 113 -1.88 10.43 3.72
CA GLU A 113 -2.06 11.72 3.05
C GLU A 113 -3.15 12.57 3.71
N GLY A 114 -4.22 11.93 4.20
CA GLY A 114 -5.30 12.59 4.94
C GLY A 114 -4.88 13.20 6.28
N THR A 115 -3.69 12.86 6.80
CA THR A 115 -3.14 13.48 8.02
C THR A 115 -2.20 14.65 7.74
N LEU A 116 -1.84 14.89 6.47
CA LEU A 116 -0.88 15.91 6.10
C LEU A 116 -1.47 17.32 6.27
N PRO A 117 -0.71 18.28 6.84
CA PRO A 117 -1.10 19.69 6.85
C PRO A 117 -1.35 20.24 5.44
N GLU A 118 -2.23 21.23 5.31
CA GLU A 118 -2.56 21.85 4.01
C GLU A 118 -1.34 22.44 3.28
N ASP A 119 -0.27 22.80 3.98
CA ASP A 119 0.95 23.39 3.43
C ASP A 119 2.11 22.39 3.21
N ALA A 120 1.93 21.11 3.55
CA ALA A 120 2.92 20.03 3.37
C ALA A 120 3.02 19.55 1.90
N ALA A 121 3.34 20.46 0.99
CA ALA A 121 3.43 20.20 -0.45
C ALA A 121 4.57 19.24 -0.82
N ASP A 122 5.67 19.27 -0.08
CA ASP A 122 6.81 18.37 -0.26
C ASP A 122 6.48 16.93 0.15
N GLU A 123 5.80 16.74 1.29
CA GLU A 123 5.34 15.42 1.74
C GLU A 123 4.36 14.84 0.71
N ARG A 124 3.35 15.62 0.28
CA ARG A 124 2.42 15.18 -0.77
C ARG A 124 3.11 14.78 -2.06
N ALA A 125 4.06 15.57 -2.55
CA ALA A 125 4.79 15.25 -3.78
C ALA A 125 5.53 13.90 -3.67
N VAL A 126 6.07 13.56 -2.49
CA VAL A 126 6.75 12.28 -2.26
C VAL A 126 5.76 11.10 -2.22
N TRP A 127 4.59 11.28 -1.60
CA TRP A 127 3.53 10.26 -1.62
C TRP A 127 2.96 10.05 -3.03
N GLU A 128 2.80 11.12 -3.82
CA GLU A 128 2.42 11.05 -5.23
C GLU A 128 3.48 10.31 -6.07
N GLU A 129 4.77 10.60 -5.87
CA GLU A 129 5.87 9.89 -6.53
C GLU A 129 5.86 8.39 -6.18
N MET A 130 5.67 8.05 -4.90
CA MET A 130 5.56 6.67 -4.45
C MET A 130 4.37 5.97 -5.10
N ARG A 131 3.20 6.61 -5.09
CA ARG A 131 1.97 6.10 -5.72
C ARG A 131 2.20 5.81 -7.20
N ALA A 132 2.79 6.74 -7.94
CA ALA A 132 3.09 6.55 -9.35
C ALA A 132 4.04 5.36 -9.60
N GLY A 133 5.11 5.24 -8.80
CA GLY A 133 6.07 4.15 -8.93
C GLY A 133 5.50 2.77 -8.56
N LEU A 134 4.66 2.69 -7.53
CA LEU A 134 3.93 1.47 -7.18
C LEU A 134 2.94 1.10 -8.29
N ALA A 135 2.19 2.06 -8.83
CA ALA A 135 1.24 1.84 -9.90
C ALA A 135 1.92 1.30 -11.17
N GLU A 136 3.03 1.90 -11.57
CA GLU A 136 3.83 1.42 -12.71
C GLU A 136 4.32 -0.01 -12.47
N THR A 137 4.80 -0.30 -11.27
CA THR A 137 5.30 -1.64 -10.91
C THR A 137 4.18 -2.68 -10.95
N ILE A 138 3.01 -2.37 -10.40
CA ILE A 138 1.84 -3.26 -10.43
C ILE A 138 1.36 -3.48 -11.87
N ALA A 139 1.26 -2.42 -12.69
CA ALA A 139 0.90 -2.54 -14.10
C ALA A 139 1.88 -3.44 -14.86
N LYS A 140 3.19 -3.31 -14.57
CA LYS A 140 4.21 -4.19 -15.15
C LYS A 140 4.10 -5.62 -14.64
N ALA A 141 3.85 -5.84 -13.35
CA ALA A 141 3.62 -7.17 -12.80
C ALA A 141 2.43 -7.87 -13.49
N ARG A 142 1.36 -7.12 -13.74
CA ARG A 142 0.19 -7.58 -14.49
C ARG A 142 0.51 -7.94 -15.93
N SER A 143 1.46 -7.28 -16.58
CA SER A 143 1.82 -7.63 -17.96
C SER A 143 2.45 -9.04 -18.11
N PHE A 144 2.81 -9.68 -16.99
CA PHE A 144 3.32 -11.05 -16.98
C PHE A 144 2.22 -12.12 -16.98
N ILE A 145 0.98 -11.72 -16.66
CA ILE A 145 -0.22 -12.55 -16.75
C ILE A 145 -0.96 -12.11 -18.03
N GLY A 146 -1.12 -13.03 -18.97
CA GLY A 146 -1.46 -12.73 -20.38
C GLY A 146 -2.75 -11.94 -20.61
#